data_AF-A0A629KA23-F1
#
_entry.id   AF-A0A629KA23-F1
#
_cell.length_a   1.000
_cell.length_b   1.000
_cell.length_c   1.000
_cell.angle_alpha   90.00
_cell.angle_beta   90.00
_cell.angle_gamma   90.00
#
_symmetry.space_group_name_H-M   'P 1'
#
loop_
_entity.id
_entity.type
_entity.pdbx_description
1 polymer ?
#
loop_
_entity_poly.entity_id
_entity_poly.type
_entity_poly.pdbx_seq_one_letter_code
_entity_poly.pdbx_strand_id
1 'polypeptide(L)'
;MKPQYIRVTLLAGLLSSFIVSDAFAGGHEGCEYKRQHLERQIDYARAHNNTHRVAGLQEALSRVDEYCTDSWLLKRKENKVAEKQRKVAKRQRELEQARASGKPRKIADKQKNLDEARDELAKARLELNH
;
A
#
# COMPACT_ATOMS: atom_id res chain seq x y z
N MET A 1 37.20 50.04 14.50
CA MET A 1 36.02 50.47 13.72
C MET A 1 34.79 49.78 14.31
N LYS A 2 33.77 50.53 14.71
CA LYS A 2 32.56 50.03 15.39
C LYS A 2 31.62 49.36 14.38
N PRO A 3 31.14 48.11 14.57
CA PRO A 3 29.98 47.63 13.85
C PRO A 3 28.73 48.18 14.53
N GLN A 4 28.04 49.04 13.79
CA GLN A 4 26.79 49.68 14.17
C GLN A 4 25.65 48.66 14.02
N TYR A 5 24.79 48.62 15.03
CA TYR A 5 23.68 47.70 15.16
C TYR A 5 22.47 48.04 14.28
N ILE A 6 21.62 47.03 14.06
CA ILE A 6 20.18 47.11 13.78
C ILE A 6 19.77 47.55 12.37
N ARG A 7 19.27 46.58 11.59
CA ARG A 7 17.89 46.60 11.10
C ARG A 7 17.29 45.19 11.17
N VAL A 8 16.68 44.91 12.33
CA VAL A 8 15.68 43.84 12.47
C VAL A 8 14.46 44.30 11.69
N THR A 9 14.30 43.81 10.47
CA THR A 9 13.05 43.93 9.72
C THR A 9 12.16 42.76 10.13
N LEU A 10 11.34 43.01 11.15
CA LEU A 10 10.17 42.22 11.51
C LEU A 10 9.19 42.21 10.33
N LEU A 11 9.15 41.11 9.59
CA LEU A 11 8.03 40.74 8.73
C LEU A 11 7.33 39.54 9.39
N ALA A 12 6.41 39.87 10.30
CA ALA A 12 5.39 38.96 10.75
C ALA A 12 4.33 38.82 9.66
N GLY A 13 3.84 37.60 9.44
CA GLY A 13 2.57 37.36 8.75
C GLY A 13 2.68 36.49 7.51
N LEU A 14 2.78 35.17 7.69
CA LEU A 14 1.70 34.21 7.41
C LEU A 14 2.31 32.81 7.37
N LEU A 15 2.23 32.12 8.52
CA LEU A 15 2.14 30.67 8.53
C LEU A 15 0.92 30.28 7.69
N SER A 16 1.18 29.62 6.58
CA SER A 16 0.27 28.60 6.08
C SER A 16 1.11 27.52 5.41
N SER A 17 1.78 26.74 6.25
CA SER A 17 2.19 25.39 5.86
C SER A 17 0.93 24.67 5.42
N PHE A 18 0.74 24.51 4.11
CA PHE A 18 -0.10 23.45 3.60
C PHE A 18 0.59 22.13 3.91
N ILE A 19 0.43 21.66 5.16
CA ILE A 19 0.49 20.23 5.41
C ILE A 19 -0.81 19.71 4.81
N VAL A 20 -0.76 19.30 3.53
CA VAL A 20 -1.74 18.34 3.04
C VAL A 20 -1.48 17.09 3.84
N SER A 21 -2.22 16.95 4.94
CA SER A 21 -2.40 15.67 5.57
C SER A 21 -3.27 14.90 4.61
N ASP A 22 -2.65 14.14 3.70
CA ASP A 22 -3.32 12.97 3.14
C ASP A 22 -3.52 12.01 4.31
N ALA A 23 -4.58 12.27 5.08
CA ALA A 23 -5.18 11.27 5.91
C ALA A 23 -5.61 10.17 4.95
N PHE A 24 -4.79 9.12 4.85
CA PHE A 24 -5.14 7.87 4.19
C PHE A 24 -6.34 7.27 4.93
N ALA A 25 -7.53 7.76 4.57
CA ALA A 25 -8.81 7.26 5.01
C ALA A 25 -9.38 6.38 3.88
N GLY A 26 -9.04 5.10 3.92
CA GLY A 26 -9.77 3.96 3.32
C GLY A 26 -10.65 4.20 2.09
N GLY A 27 -10.13 4.76 0.99
CA GLY A 27 -10.93 5.09 -0.20
C GLY A 27 -10.26 4.78 -1.54
N HIS A 28 -9.31 3.84 -1.58
CA HIS A 28 -8.52 3.51 -2.78
C HIS A 28 -8.58 2.03 -3.19
N GLU A 29 -9.60 1.30 -2.76
CA GLU A 29 -9.74 -0.12 -3.06
C GLU A 29 -11.20 -0.45 -3.43
N GLY A 30 -11.38 -1.54 -4.19
CA GLY A 30 -12.70 -1.96 -4.70
C GLY A 30 -12.86 -1.81 -6.21
N CYS A 31 -13.83 -2.53 -6.77
CA CYS A 31 -14.11 -2.50 -8.21
C CYS A 31 -14.68 -1.16 -8.66
N GLU A 32 -15.51 -0.55 -7.82
CA GLU A 32 -16.14 0.75 -8.06
C GLU A 32 -15.10 1.87 -8.11
N TYR A 33 -14.19 1.93 -7.11
CA TYR A 33 -13.08 2.89 -7.12
C TYR A 33 -12.23 2.78 -8.39
N LYS A 34 -11.90 1.55 -8.81
CA LYS A 34 -11.14 1.30 -10.04
C LYS A 34 -11.87 1.78 -11.28
N ARG A 35 -13.19 1.55 -11.36
CA ARG A 35 -14.05 2.04 -12.44
C ARG A 35 -13.99 3.56 -12.52
N GLN A 36 -14.33 4.25 -11.42
CA GLN A 36 -14.33 5.72 -11.40
C GLN A 36 -12.96 6.31 -11.73
N HIS A 37 -11.88 5.67 -11.26
CA HIS A 37 -10.52 6.11 -11.56
C HIS A 37 -10.18 5.98 -13.06
N LEU A 38 -10.63 4.91 -13.72
CA LEU A 38 -10.47 4.73 -15.16
C LEU A 38 -11.32 5.75 -15.94
N GLU A 39 -12.56 6.00 -15.53
CA GLU A 39 -13.44 7.00 -16.14
C GLU A 39 -12.83 8.40 -16.10
N ARG A 40 -12.33 8.85 -14.93
CA ARG A 40 -11.62 10.13 -14.81
C ARG A 40 -10.41 10.22 -15.73
N GLN A 41 -9.65 9.13 -15.90
CA GLN A 41 -8.51 9.11 -16.81
C GLN A 41 -8.94 9.14 -18.29
N ILE A 42 -10.07 8.53 -18.64
CA ILE A 42 -10.65 8.60 -19.98
C ILE A 42 -11.04 10.03 -20.30
N ASP A 43 -11.75 10.71 -19.39
CA ASP A 43 -12.16 12.10 -19.58
C ASP A 43 -10.96 13.03 -19.77
N TYR A 44 -9.92 12.85 -18.94
CA TYR A 44 -8.66 13.57 -19.12
C TYR A 44 -8.03 13.27 -20.48
N ALA A 45 -7.89 12.00 -20.87
CA ALA A 45 -7.27 11.63 -22.13
C ALA A 45 -8.05 12.16 -23.35
N ARG A 46 -9.39 12.23 -23.26
CA ARG A 46 -10.26 12.85 -24.27
C ARG A 46 -10.03 14.35 -24.37
N ALA A 47 -9.99 15.06 -23.24
CA ALA A 47 -9.75 16.51 -23.20
C ALA A 47 -8.39 16.90 -23.83
N HIS A 48 -7.42 15.98 -23.82
CA HIS A 48 -6.09 16.17 -24.41
C HIS A 48 -5.90 15.47 -25.77
N ASN A 49 -6.97 15.04 -26.45
CA ASN A 49 -6.91 14.38 -27.77
C ASN A 49 -5.96 13.16 -27.84
N ASN A 50 -5.77 12.45 -26.73
CA ASN A 50 -4.90 11.26 -26.68
C ASN A 50 -5.71 9.99 -26.97
N THR A 51 -6.07 9.79 -28.23
CA THR A 51 -6.96 8.72 -28.69
C THR A 51 -6.43 7.32 -28.39
N HIS A 52 -5.12 7.09 -28.52
CA HIS A 52 -4.49 5.82 -28.18
C HIS A 52 -4.65 5.49 -26.68
N ARG A 53 -4.43 6.49 -25.81
CA ARG A 53 -4.62 6.31 -24.36
C ARG A 53 -6.08 6.05 -24.02
N VAL A 54 -7.02 6.75 -24.67
CA VAL A 54 -8.46 6.51 -24.50
C VAL A 54 -8.81 5.07 -24.81
N ALA A 55 -8.36 4.53 -25.95
CA ALA A 55 -8.64 3.15 -26.35
C ALA A 55 -8.12 2.14 -25.32
N GLY A 56 -6.89 2.30 -24.84
CA GLY A 56 -6.32 1.42 -23.80
C GLY A 56 -7.06 1.50 -22.46
N LEU A 57 -7.51 2.70 -22.06
CA LEU A 57 -8.28 2.89 -20.83
C LEU A 57 -9.71 2.32 -20.94
N GLN A 58 -10.35 2.44 -22.10
CA GLN A 58 -11.67 1.84 -22.34
C GLN A 58 -11.62 0.31 -22.31
N GLU A 59 -10.57 -0.29 -22.87
CA GLU A 59 -10.33 -1.73 -22.77
C GLU A 59 -10.12 -2.16 -21.31
N ALA A 60 -9.35 -1.40 -20.53
CA ALA A 60 -9.18 -1.66 -19.10
C ALA A 60 -10.49 -1.52 -18.31
N LEU A 61 -11.32 -0.53 -18.65
CA LEU A 61 -12.64 -0.33 -18.05
C LEU A 61 -13.57 -1.51 -18.32
N SER A 62 -13.63 -1.97 -19.58
CA SER A 62 -14.38 -3.16 -19.99
C SER A 62 -13.99 -4.40 -19.17
N ARG A 63 -12.68 -4.64 -18.97
CA ARG A 63 -12.21 -5.74 -18.11
C ARG A 63 -12.63 -5.58 -16.65
N VAL A 64 -12.66 -4.35 -16.13
CA VAL A 64 -13.14 -4.11 -14.76
C VAL A 64 -14.63 -4.40 -14.66
N ASP A 65 -15.43 -3.99 -15.63
CA ASP A 65 -16.86 -4.26 -15.65
C ASP A 65 -17.19 -5.75 -15.83
N GLU A 66 -16.39 -6.47 -16.61
CA GLU A 66 -16.60 -7.90 -16.88
C GLU A 66 -16.10 -8.79 -15.73
N TYR A 67 -14.94 -8.48 -15.15
CA TYR A 67 -14.24 -9.41 -14.25
C TYR A 67 -14.08 -8.92 -12.81
N CYS A 68 -14.23 -7.62 -12.55
CA CYS A 68 -14.09 -7.12 -11.19
C CYS A 68 -15.41 -7.30 -10.45
N THR A 69 -15.45 -8.32 -9.61
CA THR A 69 -16.48 -8.49 -8.59
C THR A 69 -15.86 -8.32 -7.20
N ASP A 70 -16.57 -7.66 -6.30
CA ASP A 70 -16.07 -7.48 -4.93
C ASP A 70 -15.91 -8.82 -4.21
N SER A 71 -16.71 -9.84 -4.58
CA SER A 71 -16.55 -11.22 -4.10
C SER A 71 -15.23 -11.85 -4.55
N TRP A 72 -14.78 -11.61 -5.78
CA TRP A 72 -13.47 -12.05 -6.26
C TRP A 72 -12.33 -11.33 -5.55
N LEU A 73 -12.47 -10.02 -5.31
CA LEU A 73 -11.49 -9.24 -4.54
C LEU A 73 -11.37 -9.76 -3.10
N LEU A 74 -12.50 -9.99 -2.44
CA LEU A 74 -12.55 -10.60 -1.12
C LEU A 74 -11.87 -11.97 -1.12
N LYS A 75 -12.21 -12.83 -2.10
CA LYS A 75 -11.61 -14.17 -2.21
C LYS A 75 -10.10 -14.12 -2.37
N ARG A 76 -9.59 -13.14 -3.13
CA ARG A 76 -8.15 -12.91 -3.29
C ARG A 76 -7.50 -12.50 -1.96
N LYS A 77 -8.14 -11.61 -1.19
CA LYS A 77 -7.68 -11.19 0.14
C LYS A 77 -7.66 -12.37 1.13
N GLU A 78 -8.73 -13.18 1.16
CA GLU A 78 -8.80 -14.41 1.96
C GLU A 78 -7.67 -15.40 1.61
N ASN A 79 -7.45 -15.63 0.31
CA ASN A 79 -6.40 -16.52 -0.16
C ASN A 79 -5.01 -16.02 0.26
N LYS A 80 -4.78 -14.70 0.22
CA LYS A 80 -3.53 -14.07 0.70
C LYS A 80 -3.34 -14.31 2.19
N VAL A 81 -4.38 -14.14 3.01
CA VAL A 81 -4.32 -14.46 4.46
C VAL A 81 -3.98 -15.93 4.68
N ALA A 82 -4.66 -16.84 3.98
CA ALA A 82 -4.41 -18.28 4.09
C ALA A 82 -2.96 -18.66 3.71
N GLU A 83 -2.41 -18.03 2.65
CA GLU A 83 -1.01 -18.21 2.26
C GLU A 83 -0.05 -17.74 3.35
N LYS A 84 -0.27 -16.55 3.93
CA LYS A 84 0.58 -16.02 5.00
C LYS A 84 0.49 -16.85 6.28
N GLN A 85 -0.68 -17.41 6.60
CA GLN A 85 -0.82 -18.36 7.71
C GLN A 85 0.03 -19.62 7.48
N ARG A 86 0.00 -20.19 6.26
CA ARG A 86 0.87 -21.32 5.90
C ARG A 86 2.35 -20.97 6.00
N LYS A 87 2.75 -19.75 5.60
CA LYS A 87 4.13 -19.26 5.74
C LYS A 87 4.55 -19.20 7.20
N VAL A 88 3.74 -18.63 8.09
CA VAL A 88 4.01 -18.60 9.54
C VAL A 88 4.18 -20.01 10.11
N ALA A 89 3.27 -20.94 9.79
CA ALA A 89 3.37 -22.32 10.24
C ALA A 89 4.67 -23.00 9.75
N LYS A 90 5.07 -22.75 8.50
CA LYS A 90 6.35 -23.24 7.96
C LYS A 90 7.55 -22.66 8.72
N ARG A 91 7.59 -21.35 8.95
CA ARG A 91 8.70 -20.69 9.66
C ARG A 91 8.80 -21.11 11.12
N GLN A 92 7.68 -21.37 11.79
CA GLN A 92 7.68 -21.93 13.14
C GLN A 92 8.36 -23.30 13.15
N ARG A 93 8.05 -24.20 12.20
CA ARG A 93 8.72 -25.50 12.09
C ARG A 93 10.22 -25.38 11.81
N GLU A 94 10.61 -24.46 10.94
CA GLU A 94 12.04 -24.19 10.66
C GLU A 94 12.79 -23.68 11.90
N LEU A 95 12.13 -22.87 12.73
CA LEU A 95 12.69 -22.40 14.00
C LEU A 95 12.88 -23.55 15.00
N GLU A 96 11.89 -24.44 15.16
CA GLU A 96 12.04 -25.60 16.05
C GLU A 96 13.18 -26.53 15.60
N GLN A 97 13.31 -26.77 14.29
CA GLN A 97 14.45 -27.52 13.74
C GLN A 97 15.79 -26.80 13.98
N ALA A 98 15.83 -25.48 13.91
CA ALA A 98 17.04 -24.71 14.22
C ALA A 98 17.39 -24.79 15.72
N ARG A 99 16.39 -24.76 16.60
CA ARG A 99 16.57 -24.93 18.05
C ARG A 99 17.17 -26.29 18.37
N ALA A 100 16.68 -27.37 17.74
CA ALA A 100 17.25 -28.71 17.88
C ALA A 100 18.71 -28.81 17.45
N SER A 101 19.16 -27.96 16.52
CA SER A 101 20.56 -27.92 16.09
C SER A 101 21.51 -27.20 17.07
N GLY A 102 20.97 -26.46 18.05
CA GLY A 102 21.77 -25.72 19.05
C GLY A 102 22.62 -24.56 18.51
N LYS A 103 22.57 -24.26 17.20
CA LYS A 103 23.41 -23.24 16.56
C LYS A 103 22.80 -21.84 16.75
N PRO A 104 23.37 -20.96 17.61
CA PRO A 104 22.70 -19.70 17.99
C PRO A 104 22.40 -18.78 16.82
N ARG A 105 23.36 -18.64 15.89
CA ARG A 105 23.19 -17.84 14.66
C ARG A 105 22.03 -18.35 13.79
N LYS A 106 21.86 -19.68 13.68
CA LYS A 106 20.78 -20.28 12.89
C LYS A 106 19.41 -20.06 13.56
N ILE A 107 19.37 -20.14 14.89
CA ILE A 107 18.15 -19.87 15.67
C ILE A 107 17.74 -18.40 15.50
N ALA A 108 18.67 -17.46 15.62
CA ALA A 108 18.40 -16.03 15.44
C ALA A 108 17.88 -15.72 14.03
N ASP A 109 18.48 -16.29 12.99
CA ASP A 109 18.01 -16.15 11.60
C ASP A 109 16.58 -16.68 11.42
N LYS A 110 16.27 -17.87 11.95
CA LYS A 110 14.92 -18.45 11.84
C LYS A 110 13.88 -17.70 12.66
N GLN A 111 14.26 -17.13 13.81
CA GLN A 111 13.39 -16.27 14.59
C GLN A 111 13.02 -15.01 13.80
N LYS A 112 14.01 -14.32 13.21
CA LYS A 112 13.77 -13.14 12.35
C LYS A 112 12.81 -13.47 11.20
N ASN A 113 13.05 -14.58 10.49
CA ASN A 113 12.17 -15.03 9.40
C ASN A 113 10.73 -15.31 9.85
N LEU A 114 10.54 -15.81 11.08
CA LEU A 114 9.22 -16.05 11.65
C LEU A 114 8.51 -14.74 11.98
N ASP A 115 9.23 -13.78 12.56
CA ASP A 115 8.68 -12.47 12.90
C ASP A 115 8.28 -11.69 11.64
N GLU A 116 9.12 -11.68 10.60
CA GLU A 116 8.76 -11.13 9.28
C GLU A 116 7.50 -11.79 8.69
N ALA A 117 7.35 -13.12 8.81
CA ALA A 117 6.17 -13.81 8.34
C ALA A 117 4.90 -13.46 9.13
N ARG A 118 5.03 -13.18 10.44
CA ARG A 118 3.93 -12.72 11.30
C ARG A 118 3.50 -11.30 10.92
N ASP A 119 4.45 -10.41 10.65
CA ASP A 119 4.16 -9.05 10.18
C ASP A 119 3.44 -9.06 8.83
N GLU A 120 3.89 -9.90 7.89
CA GLU A 120 3.20 -10.08 6.60
C GLU A 120 1.77 -10.61 6.78
N LEU A 121 1.54 -11.53 7.71
CA LEU A 121 0.20 -12.03 8.03
C LEU A 121 -0.67 -10.93 8.64
N ALA A 122 -0.13 -10.13 9.55
CA ALA A 122 -0.84 -9.01 10.16
C ALA A 122 -1.29 -8.00 9.08
N LYS A 123 -0.39 -7.64 8.17
CA LYS A 123 -0.72 -6.77 7.02
C LYS A 123 -1.82 -7.37 6.14
N ALA A 124 -1.72 -8.66 5.79
CA ALA A 124 -2.75 -9.32 4.98
C ALA A 124 -4.12 -9.35 5.67
N ARG A 125 -4.17 -9.48 7.00
CA ARG A 125 -5.42 -9.42 7.78
C ARG A 125 -6.01 -8.02 7.83
N LEU A 126 -5.17 -6.99 7.94
CA LEU A 126 -5.62 -5.61 7.83
C LEU A 126 -6.25 -5.35 6.45
N GLU A 127 -5.56 -5.75 5.38
CA GLU A 127 -6.09 -5.62 4.02
C GLU A 127 -7.41 -6.37 3.78
N LEU A 128 -7.65 -7.49 4.46
CA LEU A 128 -8.91 -8.25 4.35
C LEU A 128 -10.11 -7.48 4.91
N ASN A 129 -9.89 -6.60 5.89
CA ASN A 129 -10.95 -5.85 6.57
C ASN A 129 -11.20 -4.46 5.98
N HIS A 130 -10.45 -4.09 4.93
CA HIS A 130 -10.59 -2.86 4.15
C HIS A 130 -11.03 -3.20 2.73
#